data_AF-A0A968A8Z4-F1
#
_entry.id   AF-A0A968A8Z4-F1
#
_cell.length_a   1.000
_cell.length_b   1.000
_cell.length_c   1.000
_cell.angle_alpha   90.00
_cell.angle_beta   90.00
_cell.angle_gamma   90.00
#
_symmetry.space_group_name_H-M   'P 1'
#
loop_
_entity.id
_entity.type
_entity.pdbx_description
1 polymer ?
#
loop_
_entity_poly.entity_id
_entity_poly.type
_entity_poly.pdbx_seq_one_letter_code
_entity_poly.pdbx_strand_id
1 'polypeptide(L)'
;MIPVIFVNSLNVTEIVANQNIWFVFLTPLAALIFLITSMAEVGRAPFDLTEAESEIVAGYHTEYSGMKFGMFYVGEFLHVFTIGALLGTIFLGGWRGPWAEQIPFLGVIYFYIKAFFGYFLITWWRLSLPRIRIDHMLNFAWKILTPLMLVLLILTAILDRVLGGLNYSFQQTPYVYGLSMLVLNVILIWVFVEIMKRVNIAQERQTFETRPLAVPPKKTSTQAVDNT
;
A
#
# COMPACT_ATOMS: atom_id res chain seq x y z
N MET A 1 10.99 -6.75 -3.09
CA MET A 1 12.43 -6.65 -2.74
C MET A 1 12.72 -7.17 -1.33
N ILE A 2 11.95 -6.82 -0.29
CA ILE A 2 12.20 -7.35 1.07
C ILE A 2 12.20 -8.90 1.15
N PRO A 3 11.25 -9.63 0.53
CA PRO A 3 11.30 -11.10 0.46
C PRO A 3 12.57 -11.69 -0.15
N VAL A 4 13.22 -10.97 -1.06
CA VAL A 4 14.46 -11.41 -1.74
C VAL A 4 15.63 -11.36 -0.77
N ILE A 5 15.65 -10.42 0.17
CA ILE A 5 16.73 -10.29 1.18
C ILE A 5 16.76 -11.55 2.05
N PHE A 6 15.59 -12.06 2.45
CA PHE A 6 15.50 -13.24 3.31
C PHE A 6 15.96 -14.52 2.63
N VAL A 7 15.71 -14.62 1.33
CA VAL A 7 15.99 -15.82 0.52
C VAL A 7 17.36 -15.75 -0.15
N ASN A 8 17.92 -14.55 -0.30
CA ASN A 8 19.14 -14.26 -1.07
C ASN A 8 19.07 -14.72 -2.54
N SER A 9 17.86 -14.73 -3.13
CA SER A 9 17.65 -15.14 -4.51
C SER A 9 16.46 -14.42 -5.14
N LEU A 10 16.58 -14.18 -6.45
CA LEU A 10 15.51 -13.63 -7.29
C LEU A 10 14.63 -14.73 -7.91
N ASN A 11 15.00 -15.99 -7.74
CA ASN A 11 14.25 -17.10 -8.29
C ASN A 11 12.95 -17.32 -7.49
N VAL A 12 11.81 -17.23 -8.17
CA VAL A 12 10.48 -17.39 -7.58
C VAL A 12 10.33 -18.77 -6.91
N THR A 13 10.93 -19.81 -7.47
CA THR A 13 10.82 -21.16 -6.89
C THR A 13 11.58 -21.29 -5.58
N GLU A 14 12.75 -20.65 -5.48
CA GLU A 14 13.54 -20.60 -4.25
C GLU A 14 12.87 -19.73 -3.19
N ILE A 15 12.20 -18.65 -3.60
CA ILE A 15 11.40 -17.82 -2.71
C ILE A 15 10.28 -18.64 -2.07
N VAL A 16 9.55 -19.40 -2.87
CA VAL A 16 8.48 -20.26 -2.36
C VAL A 16 9.06 -21.38 -1.49
N ALA A 17 10.15 -22.02 -1.91
CA ALA A 17 10.77 -23.12 -1.15
C ALA A 17 11.23 -22.69 0.25
N ASN A 18 11.76 -21.46 0.37
CA ASN A 18 12.24 -20.91 1.63
C ASN A 18 11.14 -20.19 2.45
N GLN A 19 9.86 -20.43 2.22
CA GLN A 19 8.77 -19.87 3.02
C GLN A 19 8.29 -20.86 4.10
N ASN A 20 9.10 -21.06 5.14
CA ASN A 20 8.70 -21.84 6.32
C ASN A 20 7.60 -21.13 7.14
N ILE A 21 7.73 -19.81 7.26
CA ILE A 21 6.70 -18.90 7.78
C ILE A 21 6.30 -17.99 6.63
N TRP A 22 5.01 -17.72 6.48
CA TRP A 22 4.53 -16.78 5.46
C TRP A 22 5.11 -15.38 5.72
N PHE A 23 5.62 -14.74 4.67
CA PHE A 23 6.24 -13.42 4.81
C PHE A 23 5.25 -12.32 5.20
N VAL A 24 3.94 -12.56 5.06
CA VAL A 24 2.92 -11.69 5.67
C VAL A 24 3.13 -11.55 7.19
N PHE A 25 3.46 -12.65 7.87
CA PHE A 25 3.70 -12.63 9.32
C PHE A 25 5.10 -12.13 9.68
N LEU A 26 6.06 -12.24 8.76
CA LEU A 26 7.42 -11.76 8.99
C LEU A 26 7.52 -10.24 8.83
N THR A 27 6.91 -9.73 7.78
CA THR A 27 6.94 -8.31 7.40
C THR A 27 5.54 -7.84 6.98
N PRO A 28 4.62 -7.66 7.95
CA PRO A 28 3.25 -7.25 7.65
C PRO A 28 3.19 -5.86 7.00
N LEU A 29 4.11 -4.95 7.36
CA LEU A 29 4.16 -3.61 6.75
C LEU A 29 4.52 -3.68 5.27
N ALA A 30 5.48 -4.53 4.88
CA ALA A 30 5.85 -4.72 3.49
C ALA A 30 4.70 -5.31 2.66
N ALA A 31 3.95 -6.26 3.24
CA ALA A 31 2.77 -6.85 2.59
C ALA A 31 1.65 -5.82 2.42
N LEU A 32 1.43 -4.96 3.42
CA LEU A 32 0.43 -3.89 3.36
C LEU A 32 0.80 -2.83 2.32
N ILE A 33 2.07 -2.38 2.31
CA ILE A 33 2.57 -1.44 1.29
C ILE A 33 2.41 -2.06 -0.10
N PHE A 34 2.79 -3.32 -0.29
CA PHE A 34 2.59 -4.04 -1.56
C PHE A 34 1.12 -4.03 -1.98
N LEU A 35 0.20 -4.36 -1.08
CA LEU A 35 -1.24 -4.39 -1.40
C LEU A 35 -1.78 -3.00 -1.79
N ILE A 36 -1.38 -1.95 -1.09
CA ILE A 36 -1.76 -0.56 -1.41
C ILE A 36 -1.19 -0.14 -2.77
N THR A 37 0.10 -0.38 -3.01
CA THR A 37 0.76 0.00 -4.27
C THR A 37 0.20 -0.79 -5.45
N SER A 38 -0.05 -2.09 -5.28
CA SER A 38 -0.67 -2.89 -6.32
C SER A 38 -2.10 -2.45 -6.63
N MET A 39 -2.87 -1.98 -5.63
CA MET A 39 -4.17 -1.36 -5.90
C MET A 39 -4.03 -0.11 -6.78
N ALA A 40 -3.04 0.74 -6.49
CA ALA A 40 -2.77 1.93 -7.28
C ALA A 40 -2.29 1.59 -8.70
N GLU A 41 -1.56 0.49 -8.88
CA GLU A 41 -1.10 -0.01 -10.18
C GLU A 41 -2.24 -0.55 -11.05
N VAL A 42 -3.23 -1.22 -10.45
CA VAL A 42 -4.44 -1.67 -11.19
C VAL A 42 -5.18 -0.49 -11.81
N GLY A 43 -5.18 0.67 -11.16
CA GLY A 43 -5.89 1.85 -11.64
C GLY A 43 -7.42 1.73 -11.53
N ARG A 44 -7.91 0.90 -10.61
CA ARG A 44 -9.34 0.79 -10.24
C ARG A 44 -9.65 1.65 -9.02
N ALA A 45 -10.93 1.94 -8.79
CA ALA A 45 -11.40 2.59 -7.58
C ALA A 45 -10.80 1.88 -6.33
N PRO A 46 -10.22 2.61 -5.36
CA PRO A 46 -10.29 4.06 -5.13
C PRO A 46 -9.24 4.94 -5.88
N PHE A 47 -8.38 4.35 -6.72
CA PHE A 47 -7.27 5.00 -7.44
C PHE A 47 -7.48 5.03 -8.96
N ASP A 48 -8.72 5.23 -9.41
CA ASP A 48 -9.13 5.24 -10.82
C ASP A 48 -8.98 6.62 -11.47
N LEU A 49 -7.78 6.92 -11.96
CA LEU A 49 -7.47 8.23 -12.56
C LEU A 49 -7.79 8.29 -14.05
N THR A 50 -7.64 7.17 -14.75
CA THR A 50 -7.72 7.09 -16.21
C THR A 50 -9.13 6.78 -16.72
N GLU A 51 -9.96 6.12 -15.90
CA GLU A 51 -11.35 5.77 -16.24
C GLU A 51 -12.36 6.77 -15.68
N ALA A 52 -12.11 7.33 -14.49
CA ALA A 52 -12.82 8.44 -13.85
C ALA A 52 -14.14 8.91 -14.52
N GLU A 53 -15.22 8.12 -14.42
CA GLU A 53 -16.49 8.40 -15.11
C GLU A 53 -17.11 9.74 -14.72
N SER A 54 -16.93 10.13 -13.45
CA SER A 54 -17.48 11.38 -12.89
C SER A 54 -16.69 12.63 -13.30
N GLU A 55 -15.46 12.48 -13.81
CA GLU A 55 -14.59 13.61 -14.16
C GLU A 55 -14.25 13.68 -15.65
N ILE A 56 -14.06 12.53 -16.32
CA ILE A 56 -13.64 12.45 -17.74
C ILE A 56 -14.42 11.41 -18.57
N VAL A 57 -15.68 11.12 -18.23
CA VAL A 57 -16.63 10.35 -19.07
C VAL A 57 -16.03 9.02 -19.57
N ALA A 58 -15.47 8.19 -18.69
CA ALA A 58 -14.90 6.86 -19.01
C ALA A 58 -13.53 6.85 -19.74
N GLY A 59 -12.89 8.01 -19.97
CA GLY A 59 -11.53 8.10 -20.47
C GLY A 59 -11.32 7.37 -21.81
N TYR A 60 -10.30 6.50 -21.87
CA TYR A 60 -9.97 5.76 -23.10
C TYR A 60 -11.06 4.77 -23.54
N HIS A 61 -11.96 4.34 -22.65
CA HIS A 61 -13.03 3.41 -23.00
C HIS A 61 -14.01 3.98 -24.02
N THR A 62 -14.12 5.31 -24.12
CA THR A 62 -15.03 5.98 -25.08
C THR A 62 -14.63 5.80 -26.54
N GLU A 63 -13.35 5.56 -26.81
CA GLU A 63 -12.82 5.44 -28.16
C GLU A 63 -12.93 4.01 -28.73
N TYR A 64 -13.25 3.02 -27.89
CA TYR A 64 -13.28 1.61 -28.27
C TYR A 64 -14.68 1.02 -28.12
N SER A 65 -15.15 0.30 -29.14
CA SER A 65 -16.46 -0.37 -29.14
C SER A 65 -16.36 -1.88 -29.38
N GLY A 66 -17.41 -2.60 -29.01
CA GLY A 66 -17.56 -4.04 -29.27
C GLY A 66 -16.45 -4.88 -28.63
N MET A 67 -15.77 -5.69 -29.46
CA MET A 67 -14.77 -6.65 -28.98
C MET A 67 -13.50 -5.98 -28.43
N LYS A 68 -13.12 -4.80 -28.94
CA LYS A 68 -11.95 -4.06 -28.43
C LYS A 68 -12.17 -3.57 -27.00
N PHE A 69 -13.36 -3.05 -26.70
CA PHE A 69 -13.77 -2.70 -25.34
C PHE A 69 -13.72 -3.92 -24.40
N GLY A 70 -14.26 -5.06 -24.84
CA GLY A 70 -14.21 -6.30 -24.05
C GLY A 70 -12.79 -6.76 -23.71
N MET A 71 -11.84 -6.61 -24.63
CA MET A 71 -10.43 -6.98 -24.41
C MET A 71 -9.75 -6.13 -23.33
N PHE A 72 -10.09 -4.84 -23.21
CA PHE A 72 -9.58 -4.00 -22.11
C PHE A 72 -10.04 -4.53 -20.75
N TYR A 73 -11.33 -4.87 -20.60
CA TYR A 73 -11.86 -5.46 -19.37
C TYR A 73 -11.23 -6.80 -19.04
N VAL A 74 -11.05 -7.69 -20.03
CA VAL A 74 -10.37 -8.98 -19.83
C VAL A 74 -8.93 -8.77 -19.37
N GLY A 75 -8.20 -7.85 -20.01
CA GLY A 75 -6.83 -7.51 -19.62
C GLY A 75 -6.75 -6.99 -18.18
N GLU A 76 -7.71 -6.17 -17.78
CA GLU A 76 -7.75 -5.62 -16.44
C GLU A 76 -8.14 -6.65 -15.37
N PHE A 77 -9.11 -7.53 -15.65
CA PHE A 77 -9.40 -8.65 -14.74
C PHE A 77 -8.20 -9.59 -14.60
N LEU A 78 -7.47 -9.84 -15.69
CA LEU A 78 -6.25 -10.62 -15.68
C LEU A 78 -5.12 -9.91 -14.91
N HIS A 79 -5.06 -8.58 -14.97
CA HIS A 79 -4.11 -7.78 -14.20
C HIS A 79 -4.37 -7.92 -12.69
N VAL A 80 -5.62 -7.77 -12.25
CA VAL A 80 -6.00 -7.97 -10.83
C VAL A 80 -5.69 -9.40 -10.37
N PHE A 81 -6.00 -10.40 -11.21
CA PHE A 81 -5.67 -11.79 -10.90
C PHE A 81 -4.16 -12.03 -10.79
N THR A 82 -3.37 -11.44 -11.69
CA THR A 82 -1.90 -11.55 -11.68
C THR A 82 -1.31 -10.96 -10.41
N ILE A 83 -1.82 -9.82 -9.94
CA ILE A 83 -1.42 -9.23 -8.65
C ILE A 83 -1.79 -10.15 -7.48
N GLY A 84 -3.00 -10.74 -7.50
CA GLY A 84 -3.41 -11.74 -6.51
C GLY A 84 -2.47 -12.95 -6.50
N ALA A 85 -2.06 -13.43 -7.67
CA ALA A 85 -1.08 -14.50 -7.83
C ALA A 85 0.32 -14.11 -7.30
N LEU A 86 0.77 -12.88 -7.54
CA LEU A 86 2.03 -12.35 -7.00
C LEU A 86 1.98 -12.25 -5.47
N LEU A 87 0.88 -11.77 -4.89
CA LEU A 87 0.65 -11.76 -3.44
C LEU A 87 0.73 -13.19 -2.86
N GLY A 88 0.03 -14.12 -3.51
CA GLY A 88 0.01 -15.54 -3.16
C GLY A 88 1.41 -16.17 -3.14
N THR A 89 2.21 -15.86 -4.15
CA THR A 89 3.56 -16.40 -4.36
C THR A 89 4.58 -15.77 -3.41
N ILE A 90 4.62 -14.44 -3.36
CA ILE A 90 5.67 -13.70 -2.68
C ILE A 90 5.43 -13.64 -1.17
N PHE A 91 4.17 -13.64 -0.71
CA PHE A 91 3.88 -13.43 0.71
C PHE A 91 3.19 -14.62 1.40
N LEU A 92 2.41 -15.43 0.68
CA LEU A 92 1.55 -16.48 1.26
C LEU A 92 2.02 -17.91 0.98
N GLY A 93 3.29 -18.14 0.65
CA GLY A 93 3.80 -19.52 0.51
C GLY A 93 3.61 -20.16 -0.87
N GLY A 94 3.12 -19.42 -1.89
CA GLY A 94 2.88 -19.95 -3.24
C GLY A 94 2.08 -21.27 -3.24
N TRP A 95 2.61 -22.31 -3.88
CA TRP A 95 1.98 -23.65 -3.93
C TRP A 95 2.15 -24.48 -2.64
N ARG A 96 2.92 -24.02 -1.65
CA ARG A 96 3.14 -24.79 -0.41
C ARG A 96 1.86 -24.84 0.44
N GLY A 97 1.56 -26.04 0.91
CA GLY A 97 0.45 -26.33 1.82
C GLY A 97 0.59 -27.73 2.40
N PRO A 98 -0.21 -28.10 3.42
CA PRO A 98 -0.23 -29.45 3.95
C PRO A 98 -0.43 -30.47 2.82
N TRP A 99 0.42 -31.50 2.78
CA TRP A 99 0.44 -32.59 1.77
C TRP A 99 0.72 -32.17 0.31
N ALA A 100 1.04 -30.89 0.04
CA ALA A 100 1.29 -30.41 -1.32
C ALA A 100 2.57 -31.01 -1.95
N GLU A 101 3.57 -31.39 -1.14
CA GLU A 101 4.81 -32.02 -1.61
C GLU A 101 4.62 -33.48 -2.04
N GLN A 102 3.59 -34.16 -1.51
CA GLN A 102 3.28 -35.55 -1.83
C GLN A 102 2.33 -35.66 -3.02
N ILE A 103 1.42 -34.70 -3.18
CA ILE A 103 0.42 -34.67 -4.25
C ILE A 103 0.55 -33.34 -5.01
N PRO A 104 1.23 -33.33 -6.18
CA PRO A 104 1.46 -32.09 -6.94
C PRO A 104 0.17 -31.34 -7.31
N PHE A 105 -0.93 -32.06 -7.53
CA PHE A 105 -2.24 -31.47 -7.84
C PHE A 105 -2.78 -30.59 -6.70
N LEU A 106 -2.52 -30.94 -5.43
CA LEU A 106 -2.90 -30.11 -4.29
C LEU A 106 -2.16 -28.77 -4.30
N GLY A 107 -0.88 -28.76 -4.70
CA GLY A 107 -0.09 -27.53 -4.79
C GLY A 107 -0.70 -26.50 -5.74
N VAL A 108 -1.21 -26.97 -6.89
CA VAL A 108 -1.92 -26.11 -7.85
C VAL A 108 -3.20 -25.54 -7.24
N ILE A 109 -3.99 -26.37 -6.55
CA ILE A 109 -5.22 -25.93 -5.87
C ILE A 109 -4.91 -24.85 -4.83
N TYR A 110 -3.90 -25.06 -3.98
CA TYR A 110 -3.52 -24.08 -2.96
C TYR A 110 -3.08 -22.74 -3.58
N PHE A 111 -2.33 -22.80 -4.68
CA PHE A 111 -1.93 -21.60 -5.39
C PHE A 111 -3.15 -20.82 -5.90
N TYR A 112 -4.10 -21.49 -6.56
CA TYR A 112 -5.33 -20.84 -7.03
C TYR A 112 -6.14 -20.26 -5.87
N ILE A 113 -6.32 -21.00 -4.77
CA ILE A 113 -7.05 -20.49 -3.59
C ILE A 113 -6.40 -19.21 -3.06
N LYS A 114 -5.07 -19.17 -2.95
CA LYS A 114 -4.35 -17.97 -2.48
C LYS A 114 -4.40 -16.82 -3.48
N ALA A 115 -4.32 -17.12 -4.78
CA ALA A 115 -4.46 -16.11 -5.82
C ALA A 115 -5.86 -15.48 -5.83
N PHE A 116 -6.90 -16.32 -5.73
CA PHE A 116 -8.29 -15.86 -5.60
C PHE A 116 -8.54 -15.12 -4.29
N PHE A 117 -7.86 -15.50 -3.20
CA PHE A 117 -7.90 -14.74 -1.95
C PHE A 117 -7.32 -13.32 -2.15
N GLY A 118 -6.18 -13.18 -2.83
CA GLY A 118 -5.62 -11.87 -3.19
C GLY A 118 -6.56 -11.06 -4.09
N TYR A 119 -7.14 -11.68 -5.12
CA TYR A 119 -8.15 -11.07 -5.98
C TYR A 119 -9.38 -10.59 -5.18
N PHE A 120 -9.86 -11.43 -4.26
CA PHE A 120 -10.97 -11.12 -3.37
C PHE A 120 -10.65 -9.92 -2.48
N LEU A 121 -9.45 -9.87 -1.86
CA LEU A 121 -9.04 -8.73 -1.03
C LEU A 121 -9.05 -7.41 -1.80
N ILE A 122 -8.48 -7.40 -3.01
CA ILE A 122 -8.42 -6.20 -3.85
C ILE A 122 -9.83 -5.76 -4.25
N THR A 123 -10.67 -6.71 -4.65
CA THR A 123 -12.06 -6.44 -5.00
C THR A 123 -12.90 -5.98 -3.81
N TRP A 124 -12.67 -6.54 -2.63
CA TRP A 124 -13.38 -6.15 -1.42
C TRP A 124 -13.02 -4.72 -0.99
N TRP A 125 -11.74 -4.35 -1.08
CA TRP A 125 -11.29 -2.99 -0.80
C TRP A 125 -11.89 -1.97 -1.77
N ARG A 126 -11.95 -2.30 -3.07
CA ARG A 126 -12.63 -1.48 -4.08
C ARG A 126 -14.08 -1.18 -3.68
N LEU A 127 -14.79 -2.16 -3.13
CA LEU A 127 -16.18 -2.00 -2.70
C LEU A 127 -16.33 -1.22 -1.39
N SER A 128 -15.27 -1.14 -0.59
CA SER A 128 -15.32 -0.59 0.78
C SER A 128 -14.86 0.86 0.88
N LEU A 129 -14.00 1.32 -0.04
CA LEU A 129 -13.37 2.63 0.05
C LEU A 129 -13.98 3.63 -0.94
N PRO A 130 -14.26 4.88 -0.51
CA PRO A 130 -14.66 5.93 -1.43
C PRO A 130 -13.48 6.33 -2.34
N ARG A 131 -13.81 6.87 -3.51
CA ARG A 131 -12.84 7.37 -4.49
C ARG A 131 -11.99 8.50 -3.91
N ILE A 132 -10.67 8.48 -4.16
CA ILE A 132 -9.72 9.46 -3.64
C ILE A 132 -9.25 10.36 -4.79
N ARG A 133 -9.19 11.67 -4.54
CA ARG A 133 -8.66 12.64 -5.50
C ARG A 133 -7.16 12.41 -5.76
N ILE A 134 -6.74 12.58 -7.03
CA ILE A 134 -5.35 12.42 -7.50
C ILE A 134 -4.34 13.10 -6.59
N ASP A 135 -4.61 14.34 -6.18
CA ASP A 135 -3.69 15.14 -5.36
C ASP A 135 -3.39 14.48 -4.00
N HIS A 136 -4.40 13.91 -3.35
CA HIS A 136 -4.22 13.23 -2.06
C HIS A 136 -3.49 11.90 -2.24
N MET A 137 -3.82 11.16 -3.30
CA MET A 137 -3.14 9.90 -3.63
C MET A 137 -1.65 10.14 -3.94
N LEU A 138 -1.32 11.12 -4.79
CA LEU A 138 0.05 11.42 -5.18
C LEU A 138 0.89 11.89 -3.99
N ASN A 139 0.31 12.76 -3.15
CA ASN A 139 0.96 13.15 -1.90
C ASN A 139 1.19 11.95 -0.97
N PHE A 140 0.22 11.04 -0.83
CA PHE A 140 0.38 9.84 -0.03
C PHE A 140 1.45 8.88 -0.59
N ALA A 141 1.46 8.66 -1.90
CA ALA A 141 2.47 7.83 -2.56
C ALA A 141 3.89 8.39 -2.33
N TRP A 142 4.11 9.66 -2.66
CA TRP A 142 5.45 10.25 -2.64
C TRP A 142 5.95 10.66 -1.25
N LYS A 143 5.08 11.22 -0.39
CA LYS A 143 5.50 11.72 0.93
C LYS A 143 5.45 10.64 2.00
N ILE A 144 4.64 9.60 1.83
CA ILE A 144 4.44 8.57 2.85
C ILE A 144 4.96 7.21 2.37
N LEU A 145 4.38 6.63 1.32
CA LEU A 145 4.70 5.25 0.92
C LEU A 145 6.15 5.06 0.47
N THR A 146 6.66 5.92 -0.42
CA THR A 146 8.02 5.81 -0.96
C THR A 146 9.10 5.90 0.13
N PRO A 147 9.17 6.96 0.96
CA PRO A 147 10.18 7.04 2.01
C PRO A 147 10.02 5.94 3.05
N LEU A 148 8.78 5.58 3.42
CA LEU A 148 8.51 4.50 4.36
C LEU A 148 9.06 3.16 3.86
N MET A 149 8.83 2.84 2.58
CA MET A 149 9.32 1.60 1.97
C MET A 149 10.85 1.57 1.88
N LEU A 150 11.49 2.70 1.55
CA LEU A 150 12.96 2.79 1.51
C LEU A 150 13.58 2.59 2.89
N VAL A 151 13.03 3.24 3.92
CA VAL A 151 13.49 3.08 5.31
C VAL A 151 13.28 1.64 5.76
N LEU A 152 12.12 1.04 5.48
CA LEU A 152 11.84 -0.36 5.78
C LEU A 152 12.84 -1.29 5.10
N LEU A 153 13.12 -1.09 3.81
CA LEU A 153 14.10 -1.88 3.07
C LEU A 153 15.49 -1.81 3.71
N ILE A 154 16.01 -0.61 3.96
CA ILE A 154 17.35 -0.42 4.54
C ILE A 154 17.43 -1.06 5.93
N LEU A 155 16.43 -0.82 6.78
CA LEU A 155 16.40 -1.36 8.13
C LEU A 155 16.29 -2.89 8.15
N THR A 156 15.48 -3.47 7.25
CA THR A 156 15.41 -4.93 7.10
C THR A 156 16.75 -5.53 6.64
N ALA A 157 17.45 -4.87 5.72
CA ALA A 157 18.77 -5.32 5.25
C ALA A 157 19.83 -5.25 6.35
N ILE A 158 19.86 -4.16 7.13
CA ILE A 158 20.78 -4.01 8.26
C ILE A 158 20.50 -5.06 9.33
N LEU A 159 19.22 -5.24 9.69
CA LEU A 159 18.85 -6.21 10.71
C LEU A 159 19.18 -7.64 10.28
N ASP A 160 18.92 -7.99 9.02
CA ASP A 160 19.30 -9.30 8.47
C ASP A 160 20.81 -9.55 8.57
N ARG A 161 21.63 -8.55 8.21
CA ARG A 161 23.10 -8.65 8.33
C ARG A 161 23.57 -8.81 9.77
N VAL A 162 22.96 -8.09 10.72
CA VAL A 162 23.29 -8.16 12.15
C VAL A 162 22.90 -9.51 12.75
N LEU A 163 21.69 -10.00 12.44
CA LEU A 163 21.20 -11.29 12.91
C LEU A 163 22.03 -12.45 12.34
N GLY A 164 22.42 -12.37 11.06
CA GLY A 164 23.35 -13.32 10.45
C GLY A 164 24.71 -13.35 11.15
N GLY A 165 25.20 -12.21 11.65
CA GLY A 165 26.43 -12.14 12.46
C GLY A 165 26.32 -12.82 13.84
N LEU A 166 25.10 -12.92 14.37
CA LEU A 166 24.79 -13.60 15.64
C LEU A 166 24.38 -15.07 15.44
N ASN A 167 24.52 -15.61 14.22
CA ASN A 167 24.07 -16.95 13.80
C ASN A 167 22.54 -17.18 13.89
N TYR A 168 21.74 -16.11 13.93
CA TYR A 168 20.29 -16.20 13.83
C TYR A 168 19.87 -16.12 12.36
N SER A 169 19.82 -17.28 11.71
CA SER A 169 19.40 -17.40 10.31
C SER A 169 17.94 -17.83 10.19
N PHE A 170 17.27 -17.40 9.11
CA PHE A 170 15.88 -17.75 8.81
C PHE A 170 15.62 -19.29 8.82
N GLN A 171 16.59 -20.09 8.39
CA GLN A 171 16.48 -21.56 8.35
C GLN A 171 16.73 -22.25 9.71
N GLN A 172 17.54 -21.66 10.60
CA GLN A 172 17.95 -22.33 11.86
C GLN A 172 17.07 -21.92 13.05
N THR A 173 16.62 -20.67 13.11
CA THR A 173 15.77 -20.14 14.21
C THR A 173 14.65 -19.25 13.67
N PRO A 174 13.68 -19.82 12.94
CA PRO A 174 12.66 -19.04 12.22
C PRO A 174 11.80 -18.18 13.15
N TYR A 175 11.54 -18.62 14.38
CA TYR A 175 10.71 -17.89 15.34
C TYR A 175 11.41 -16.66 15.94
N VAL A 176 12.70 -16.77 16.29
CA VAL A 176 13.48 -15.66 16.87
C VAL A 176 13.73 -14.59 15.81
N TYR A 177 14.09 -15.02 14.60
CA TYR A 177 14.22 -14.14 13.45
C TYR A 177 12.89 -13.45 13.14
N GLY A 178 11.79 -14.22 13.10
CA GLY A 178 10.43 -13.72 12.92
C GLY A 178 10.04 -12.64 13.93
N LEU A 179 10.30 -12.89 15.21
CA LEU A 179 9.96 -11.96 16.29
C LEU A 179 10.77 -10.67 16.19
N SER A 180 12.08 -10.75 15.90
CA SER A 180 12.92 -9.56 15.73
C SER A 180 12.45 -8.66 14.58
N MET A 181 12.05 -9.26 13.45
CA MET A 181 11.50 -8.54 12.30
C MET A 181 10.13 -7.94 12.60
N LEU A 182 9.27 -8.65 13.32
CA LEU A 182 7.99 -8.11 13.77
C LEU A 182 8.17 -6.91 14.70
N VAL A 183 9.10 -6.99 15.65
CA VAL A 183 9.45 -5.88 16.53
C VAL A 183 9.91 -4.68 15.72
N LEU A 184 10.78 -4.88 14.72
CA LEU A 184 11.21 -3.82 13.81
C LEU A 184 10.04 -3.17 13.07
N ASN A 185 9.12 -3.97 12.52
CA ASN A 185 7.93 -3.45 11.83
C ASN A 185 7.05 -2.62 12.79
N VAL A 186 6.83 -3.08 14.03
CA VAL A 186 6.04 -2.35 15.03
C VAL A 186 6.71 -1.05 15.45
N ILE A 187 8.03 -1.07 15.71
CA ILE A 187 8.80 0.14 16.04
C ILE A 187 8.70 1.14 14.89
N LEU A 188 8.83 0.68 13.65
CA LEU A 188 8.80 1.54 12.48
C LEU A 188 7.42 2.17 12.27
N ILE A 189 6.34 1.40 12.48
CA ILE A 189 4.97 1.95 12.50
C ILE A 189 4.82 3.00 13.60
N TRP A 190 5.33 2.73 14.81
CA TRP A 190 5.25 3.66 15.92
C TRP A 190 6.01 4.96 15.65
N VAL A 191 7.26 4.87 15.19
CA VAL A 191 8.08 6.02 14.80
C VAL A 191 7.40 6.81 13.68
N PHE A 192 6.85 6.12 12.69
CA PHE A 192 6.14 6.76 11.58
C PHE A 192 4.91 7.53 12.06
N VAL A 193 4.09 6.94 12.93
CA VAL A 193 2.91 7.61 13.54
C VAL A 193 3.35 8.83 14.35
N GLU A 194 4.44 8.73 15.10
CA GLU A 194 4.97 9.83 15.90
C GLU A 194 5.47 11.00 15.04
N ILE A 195 6.14 10.71 13.92
CA ILE A 195 6.56 11.71 12.94
C ILE A 195 5.33 12.39 12.33
N MET A 196 4.33 11.61 11.90
CA MET A 196 3.10 12.16 11.29
C MET A 196 2.33 13.08 12.24
N LYS A 197 2.22 12.71 13.53
CA LYS A 197 1.61 13.56 14.55
C LYS A 197 2.34 14.90 14.68
N ARG A 198 3.67 14.88 14.69
CA ARG A 198 4.49 16.11 14.80
C ARG A 198 4.31 17.03 13.59
N VAL A 199 4.20 16.46 12.40
CA VAL A 199 3.98 17.24 11.17
C VAL A 199 2.58 17.88 11.15
N ASN A 200 1.53 17.15 11.53
CA ASN A 200 0.17 17.70 11.60
C ASN A 200 0.05 18.83 12.65
N ILE A 201 0.62 18.64 13.85
CA ILE A 201 0.63 19.67 14.91
C ILE A 201 1.33 20.95 14.44
N ALA A 202 2.38 20.83 13.61
CA ALA A 202 3.07 21.99 13.05
C ALA A 202 2.22 22.75 12.01
N GLN A 203 1.38 22.05 11.25
CA GLN A 203 0.50 22.66 10.24
C GLN A 203 -0.71 23.38 10.85
N GLU A 204 -1.36 22.82 11.88
CA GLU A 204 -2.48 23.49 12.57
C GLU A 204 -2.08 24.83 13.19
N ARG A 205 -0.81 25.02 13.54
CA ARG A 205 -0.30 26.29 14.09
C ARG A 205 -0.18 27.40 13.04
N GLN A 206 -0.19 27.08 11.74
CA GLN A 206 0.02 28.05 10.67
C GLN A 206 -1.30 28.58 10.06
N THR A 207 -2.45 27.96 10.32
CA THR A 207 -3.73 28.29 9.67
C THR A 207 -4.64 29.26 10.42
N PHE A 208 -4.16 29.90 11.49
CA PHE A 208 -4.96 30.86 12.26
C PHE A 208 -4.40 32.29 12.22
N GLU A 209 -4.20 32.84 11.02
CA GLU A 209 -4.33 34.29 10.85
C GLU A 209 -5.67 34.55 10.17
N THR A 210 -6.69 34.90 10.96
CA THR A 210 -7.96 35.37 10.39
C THR A 210 -7.67 36.58 9.52
N ARG A 211 -8.01 36.51 8.23
CA ARG A 211 -8.00 37.70 7.35
C ARG A 211 -8.69 38.84 8.11
N PRO A 212 -8.11 40.05 8.17
CA PRO A 212 -8.76 41.17 8.83
C PRO A 212 -10.14 41.35 8.18
N LEU A 213 -11.19 41.19 8.99
CA LEU A 213 -12.56 41.39 8.54
C LEU A 213 -12.68 42.83 8.05
N ALA A 214 -13.27 43.02 6.87
CA ALA A 214 -13.55 44.36 6.36
C ALA A 214 -14.49 45.06 7.35
N VAL A 215 -13.93 45.95 8.16
CA VAL A 215 -14.69 46.76 9.11
C VAL A 215 -15.38 47.84 8.27
N PRO A 216 -16.72 47.96 8.32
CA PRO A 216 -17.40 49.04 7.63
C PRO A 216 -16.88 50.38 8.16
N PRO A 217 -16.66 51.39 7.28
CA PRO A 217 -16.21 52.70 7.72
C PRO A 217 -17.19 53.24 8.76
N LYS A 218 -16.66 53.62 9.92
CA LYS A 218 -17.44 54.17 11.03
C LYS A 218 -18.26 55.34 10.48
N LYS A 219 -19.59 55.28 10.58
CA LYS A 219 -20.45 56.40 10.18
C LYS A 219 -19.98 57.62 10.95
N THR A 220 -19.44 58.61 10.24
CA THR A 220 -19.24 59.96 10.77
C THR A 220 -20.62 60.43 11.20
N SER A 221 -20.89 60.42 12.50
CA SER A 221 -22.09 61.05 13.03
C SER A 221 -21.99 62.51 12.63
N THR A 222 -22.83 62.92 11.68
CA THR A 222 -23.12 64.31 11.36
C THR A 222 -23.39 65.01 12.68
N GLN A 223 -22.41 65.78 13.15
CA GLN A 223 -22.68 66.82 14.12
C GLN A 223 -23.53 67.84 13.37
N ALA A 224 -24.86 67.68 13.47
CA ALA A 224 -25.80 68.75 13.26
C ALA A 224 -25.27 69.94 14.09
N VAL A 225 -24.88 71.02 13.41
CA VAL A 225 -25.73 72.20 13.31
C VAL A 225 -26.40 72.46 14.65
N ASP A 226 -25.62 72.94 15.60
CA ASP A 226 -26.13 73.74 16.69
C ASP A 226 -25.07 74.78 17.04
N ASN A 227 -25.29 76.00 16.55
CA ASN A 227 -24.94 77.28 17.17
C ASN A 227 -25.17 78.39 16.14
N THR A 228 -26.30 79.08 16.35
CA THR A 228 -26.53 80.54 16.23
C THR A 228 -25.99 81.28 15.02
#